data_AF-A0A8C5CV76-F1
#
_entry.id   AF-A0A8C5CV76-F1
#
_cell.length_a   1.000
_cell.length_b   1.000
_cell.length_c   1.000
_cell.angle_alpha   90.00
_cell.angle_beta   90.00
_cell.angle_gamma   90.00
#
_symmetry.space_group_name_H-M   'P 1'
#
loop_
_entity.id
_entity.type
_entity.pdbx_description
1 polymer ?
#
loop_
_entity_poly.entity_id
_entity_poly.type
_entity_poly.pdbx_seq_one_letter_code
_entity_poly.pdbx_strand_id
1 'polypeptide(L)'
;MALEQLSDVVQKCQAVQDDKYSPEDYDVFNTAGRTCIEEGHSAQVLSILVDEKNQAMVKCMGWNLLDPLVQVMLKQEVKNRPHCQAILKHLLKVCSPKELLVGLLEQVEEAPVELLVSAFLLLLKPLKEVLMRLGERKASSLGMVLATLLEQVAKLPTPRSREQEADDFHPLCHCCTSLMAFVRPFVDEARARRPNKEDELRVELLKFCMKSLSEPLLQVQLQDSDPLAVSPLREFALDVLVLIIFNESLPSLVSHPVLRKRRAEGFLEEEVRYPKESLASLAHLLFVHHVAIDTFPAILSHHQELYEKSLVTVVDGSVSVNELEIKTFTSVPQNLVKIMTLCPAHHLRTKGLKLLQLSIDKFDVEAKYKFFECMLKVSSHSGVEGYIIKNIRSQIDFSLKPGNENDWFLGAHLMPLLRQVLVLPDGPETDLLQNLDRLMESLNLLRYLVLRDKVTQNQTGVWTELTHLEERFMRPLRVGLNMSRAHYEMELQRTMAGHKGKVKGDSMLSVAVGDEQLPHMTSESQIQALHSALHTFDMMESVLVRVEEVVQESS
;
A
#
# COMPACT_ATOMS: atom_id res chain seq x y z
N MET A 1 23.85 -51.43 4.44
CA MET A 1 23.91 -50.49 5.58
C MET A 1 22.60 -49.73 5.76
N ALA A 2 22.24 -48.72 4.96
CA ALA A 2 21.00 -47.94 5.21
C ALA A 2 19.72 -48.80 5.17
N LEU A 3 19.59 -49.69 4.18
CA LEU A 3 18.42 -50.58 4.07
C LEU A 3 18.31 -51.59 5.22
N GLU A 4 19.45 -52.06 5.75
CA GLU A 4 19.49 -52.96 6.90
C GLU A 4 19.01 -52.22 8.15
N GLN A 5 19.49 -50.98 8.37
CA GLN A 5 19.04 -50.14 9.48
C GLN A 5 17.54 -49.87 9.41
N LEU A 6 16.99 -49.52 8.24
CA LEU A 6 15.55 -49.34 8.09
C LEU A 6 14.78 -50.63 8.37
N SER A 7 15.29 -51.77 7.92
CA SER A 7 14.67 -53.08 8.16
C SER A 7 14.65 -53.44 9.65
N ASP A 8 15.74 -53.18 10.37
CA ASP A 8 15.85 -53.40 11.82
C ASP A 8 14.86 -52.51 12.60
N VAL A 9 14.73 -51.25 12.20
CA VAL A 9 13.76 -50.31 12.79
C VAL A 9 12.34 -50.79 12.54
N VAL A 10 12.02 -51.20 11.32
CA VAL A 10 10.70 -51.72 10.96
C VAL A 10 10.35 -52.97 11.78
N GLN A 11 11.29 -53.90 11.95
CA GLN A 11 11.09 -55.09 12.78
C GLN A 11 10.86 -54.73 14.26
N LYS A 12 11.60 -53.77 14.80
CA LYS A 12 11.39 -53.26 16.16
C LYS A 12 9.99 -52.64 16.31
N CYS A 13 9.54 -51.85 15.32
CA CYS A 13 8.22 -51.24 15.33
C CYS A 13 7.08 -52.28 15.19
N GLN A 14 7.29 -53.38 14.47
CA GLN A 14 6.31 -54.49 14.40
C GLN A 14 6.07 -55.17 15.76
N ALA A 15 7.04 -55.12 16.67
CA ALA A 15 6.92 -55.69 18.01
C ALA A 15 6.17 -54.78 19.00
N VAL A 16 5.91 -53.52 18.64
CA VAL A 16 5.17 -52.56 19.47
C VAL A 16 3.68 -52.85 19.41
N GLN A 17 3.02 -52.97 20.57
CA GLN A 17 1.58 -53.20 20.68
C GLN A 17 0.80 -51.88 20.74
N ASP A 18 -0.45 -51.90 20.29
CA ASP A 18 -1.42 -50.79 20.35
C ASP A 18 -1.01 -49.49 19.63
N ASP A 19 -0.12 -49.54 18.64
CA ASP A 19 0.33 -48.37 17.86
C ASP A 19 0.93 -47.21 18.71
N LYS A 20 1.42 -47.53 19.92
CA LYS A 20 2.02 -46.57 20.85
C LYS A 20 3.54 -46.47 20.65
N TYR A 21 3.94 -45.81 19.57
CA TYR A 21 5.35 -45.55 19.27
C TYR A 21 5.91 -44.40 20.13
N SER A 22 7.14 -44.53 20.62
CA SER A 22 7.80 -43.46 21.39
C SER A 22 8.38 -42.40 20.45
N PRO A 23 8.63 -41.15 20.90
CA PRO A 23 9.26 -40.12 20.07
C PRO A 23 10.57 -40.58 19.42
N GLU A 24 11.36 -41.39 20.12
CA GLU A 24 12.59 -41.97 19.59
C GLU A 24 12.32 -42.92 18.41
N ASP A 25 11.23 -43.68 18.43
CA ASP A 25 10.85 -44.54 17.30
C ASP A 25 10.52 -43.70 16.04
N TYR A 26 9.89 -42.53 16.20
CA TYR A 26 9.64 -41.59 15.09
C TYR A 26 10.96 -41.06 14.51
N ASP A 27 11.91 -40.66 15.37
CA ASP A 27 13.20 -40.09 14.97
C ASP A 27 14.09 -41.12 14.26
N VAL A 28 14.19 -42.34 14.80
CA VAL A 28 15.00 -43.39 14.17
C VAL A 28 14.38 -43.84 12.86
N PHE A 29 13.04 -43.95 12.77
CA PHE A 29 12.35 -44.25 11.51
C PHE A 29 12.57 -43.15 10.46
N ASN A 30 12.43 -41.88 10.84
CA ASN A 30 12.70 -40.74 9.96
C ASN A 30 14.15 -40.78 9.42
N THR A 31 15.12 -40.92 10.32
CA THR A 31 16.56 -40.92 9.97
C THR A 31 16.93 -42.08 9.05
N ALA A 32 16.48 -43.30 9.36
CA ALA A 32 16.76 -44.48 8.56
C ALA A 32 16.06 -44.42 7.20
N GLY A 33 14.80 -43.97 7.17
CA GLY A 33 14.03 -43.81 5.95
C GLY A 33 14.58 -42.72 5.03
N ARG A 34 14.95 -41.56 5.58
CA ARG A 34 15.64 -40.47 4.88
C ARG A 34 16.90 -40.96 4.19
N THR A 35 17.80 -41.59 4.95
CA THR A 35 19.06 -42.12 4.42
C THR A 35 18.81 -43.09 3.25
N CYS A 36 17.83 -44.00 3.39
CA CYS A 36 17.49 -44.93 2.31
C CYS A 36 16.97 -44.22 1.05
N ILE A 37 16.16 -43.17 1.21
CA ILE A 37 15.59 -42.42 0.08
C ILE A 37 16.70 -41.61 -0.61
N GLU A 38 17.58 -40.96 0.15
CA GLU A 38 18.69 -40.15 -0.35
C GLU A 38 19.79 -41.00 -1.02
N GLU A 39 20.04 -42.22 -0.54
CA GLU A 39 20.97 -43.18 -1.17
C GLU A 39 20.37 -43.89 -2.42
N GLY A 40 19.11 -43.61 -2.76
CA GLY A 40 18.44 -44.15 -3.95
C GLY A 40 17.84 -45.55 -3.80
N HIS A 41 17.58 -45.98 -2.57
CA HIS A 41 16.89 -47.25 -2.25
C HIS A 41 15.36 -47.11 -2.22
N SER A 42 14.79 -46.14 -2.93
CA SER A 42 13.35 -45.84 -2.91
C SER A 42 12.46 -47.01 -3.33
N ALA A 43 12.94 -47.90 -4.20
CA ALA A 43 12.19 -49.09 -4.60
C ALA A 43 12.01 -50.08 -3.43
N GLN A 44 13.07 -50.28 -2.64
CA GLN A 44 13.05 -51.14 -1.47
C GLN A 44 12.23 -50.51 -0.34
N VAL A 45 12.36 -49.20 -0.12
CA VAL A 45 11.49 -48.47 0.83
C VAL A 45 10.01 -48.65 0.46
N LEU A 46 9.65 -48.51 -0.83
CA LEU A 46 8.27 -48.75 -1.27
C LEU A 46 7.79 -50.17 -0.95
N SER A 47 8.62 -51.19 -1.17
CA SER A 47 8.25 -52.58 -0.86
C SER A 47 7.97 -52.80 0.63
N ILE A 48 8.76 -52.15 1.50
CA ILE A 48 8.56 -52.18 2.96
C ILE A 48 7.24 -51.48 3.33
N LEU A 49 6.97 -50.31 2.77
CA LEU A 49 5.79 -49.51 3.13
C LEU A 49 4.47 -50.13 2.65
N VAL A 50 4.49 -50.94 1.59
CA VAL A 50 3.29 -51.60 1.04
C VAL A 50 2.98 -52.93 1.74
N ASP A 51 3.94 -53.53 2.46
CA ASP A 51 3.72 -54.77 3.20
C ASP A 51 2.60 -54.60 4.24
N GLU A 52 1.63 -55.51 4.23
CA GLU A 52 0.48 -55.52 5.13
C GLU A 52 0.90 -55.53 6.61
N LYS A 53 2.02 -56.18 6.94
CA LYS A 53 2.55 -56.24 8.31
C LYS A 53 3.01 -54.87 8.83
N ASN A 54 3.32 -53.95 7.94
CA ASN A 54 3.86 -52.63 8.29
C ASN A 54 2.80 -51.53 8.33
N GLN A 55 1.54 -51.81 7.93
CA GLN A 55 0.54 -50.76 7.74
C GLN A 55 0.21 -49.98 9.01
N ALA A 56 0.22 -50.63 10.16
CA ALA A 56 0.01 -50.00 11.46
C ALA A 56 1.04 -48.89 11.75
N MET A 57 2.32 -49.23 11.59
CA MET A 57 3.45 -48.30 11.71
C MET A 57 3.41 -47.22 10.62
N VAL A 58 3.18 -47.59 9.36
CA VAL A 58 3.09 -46.63 8.24
C VAL A 58 1.96 -45.62 8.46
N LYS A 59 0.83 -46.06 9.01
CA LYS A 59 -0.30 -45.18 9.32
C LYS A 59 0.07 -44.06 10.30
N CYS A 60 0.92 -44.35 11.28
CA CYS A 60 1.34 -43.43 12.34
C CYS A 60 2.59 -42.62 11.98
N MET A 61 3.62 -43.26 11.40
CA MET A 61 4.97 -42.68 11.23
C MET A 61 5.32 -42.40 9.77
N GLY A 62 4.54 -42.87 8.80
CA GLY A 62 4.87 -42.76 7.38
C GLY A 62 4.98 -41.32 6.87
N TRP A 63 4.30 -40.37 7.51
CA TRP A 63 4.38 -38.94 7.16
C TRP A 63 5.76 -38.33 7.42
N ASN A 64 6.59 -38.92 8.31
CA ASN A 64 7.96 -38.47 8.54
C ASN A 64 8.84 -38.56 7.29
N LEU A 65 8.45 -39.38 6.31
CA LEU A 65 9.19 -39.54 5.06
C LEU A 65 8.83 -38.46 4.01
N LEU A 66 7.91 -37.53 4.31
CA LEU A 66 7.49 -36.52 3.34
C LEU A 66 8.64 -35.62 2.88
N ASP A 67 9.43 -35.07 3.81
CA ASP A 67 10.56 -34.19 3.47
C ASP A 67 11.54 -34.86 2.48
N PRO A 68 12.18 -36.01 2.81
CA PRO A 68 13.12 -36.63 1.88
C PRO A 68 12.49 -37.00 0.53
N LEU A 69 11.21 -37.39 0.50
CA LEU A 69 10.50 -37.66 -0.76
C LEU A 69 10.34 -36.40 -1.60
N VAL A 70 9.91 -35.30 -1.00
CA VAL A 70 9.72 -34.01 -1.68
C VAL A 70 11.06 -33.48 -2.19
N GLN A 71 12.11 -33.51 -1.37
CA GLN A 71 13.45 -33.06 -1.77
C GLN A 71 13.99 -33.83 -2.98
N VAL A 72 13.87 -35.17 -2.99
CA VAL A 72 14.29 -35.99 -4.15
C VAL A 72 13.43 -35.71 -5.38
N MET A 73 12.12 -35.49 -5.20
CA MET A 73 11.22 -35.16 -6.30
C MET A 73 11.49 -33.78 -6.91
N LEU A 74 11.97 -32.81 -6.10
CA LEU A 74 12.37 -31.47 -6.54
C LEU A 74 13.72 -31.47 -7.27
N LYS A 75 14.68 -32.29 -6.85
CA LYS A 75 16.00 -32.44 -7.51
C LYS A 75 15.93 -33.07 -8.92
N GLN A 76 14.75 -33.53 -9.35
CA GLN A 76 14.49 -34.15 -10.66
C GLN A 76 15.37 -35.37 -11.00
N GLU A 77 15.82 -36.14 -10.00
CA GLU A 77 16.56 -37.38 -10.25
C GLU A 77 15.67 -38.45 -10.90
N VAL A 78 15.87 -38.70 -12.19
CA VAL A 78 14.97 -39.50 -13.05
C VAL A 78 14.76 -40.93 -12.54
N LYS A 79 15.79 -41.55 -11.93
CA LYS A 79 15.74 -42.97 -11.51
C LYS A 79 14.86 -43.21 -10.28
N ASN A 80 14.85 -42.27 -9.34
CA ASN A 80 14.16 -42.42 -8.05
C ASN A 80 12.77 -41.77 -8.04
N ARG A 81 12.54 -40.78 -8.92
CA ARG A 81 11.26 -40.07 -9.03
C ARG A 81 10.00 -40.95 -9.13
N PRO A 82 9.92 -42.00 -9.97
CA PRO A 82 8.70 -42.82 -10.04
C PRO A 82 8.43 -43.59 -8.74
N HIS A 83 9.48 -44.07 -8.08
CA HIS A 83 9.37 -44.76 -6.80
C HIS A 83 8.96 -43.79 -5.68
N CYS A 84 9.56 -42.59 -5.61
CA CYS A 84 9.14 -41.57 -4.64
C CYS A 84 7.69 -41.11 -4.86
N GLN A 85 7.25 -40.95 -6.11
CA GLN A 85 5.84 -40.66 -6.42
C GLN A 85 4.91 -41.80 -5.99
N ALA A 86 5.32 -43.05 -6.18
CA ALA A 86 4.55 -44.20 -5.73
C ALA A 86 4.48 -44.30 -4.21
N ILE A 87 5.59 -44.02 -3.51
CA ILE A 87 5.61 -43.91 -2.04
C ILE A 87 4.66 -42.82 -1.59
N LEU A 88 4.78 -41.60 -2.11
CA LEU A 88 3.91 -40.48 -1.74
C LEU A 88 2.43 -40.84 -1.95
N LYS A 89 2.09 -41.43 -3.10
CA LYS A 89 0.72 -41.88 -3.39
C LYS A 89 0.21 -42.95 -2.41
N HIS A 90 1.10 -43.83 -1.92
CA HIS A 90 0.75 -44.82 -0.91
C HIS A 90 0.53 -44.17 0.46
N LEU A 91 1.44 -43.28 0.89
CA LEU A 91 1.33 -42.54 2.14
C LEU A 91 0.03 -41.72 2.18
N LEU A 92 -0.31 -41.02 1.08
CA LEU A 92 -1.55 -40.25 0.92
C LEU A 92 -2.83 -41.08 1.10
N LYS A 93 -2.77 -42.42 0.98
CA LYS A 93 -3.91 -43.31 1.21
C LYS A 93 -3.95 -43.87 2.63
N VAL A 94 -2.78 -44.21 3.17
CA VAL A 94 -2.67 -45.00 4.42
C VAL A 94 -2.51 -44.12 5.65
N CYS A 95 -1.65 -43.10 5.58
CA CYS A 95 -1.32 -42.27 6.74
C CYS A 95 -2.52 -41.44 7.19
N SER A 96 -2.51 -41.06 8.47
CA SER A 96 -3.53 -40.21 9.05
C SER A 96 -3.54 -38.82 8.36
N PRO A 97 -4.72 -38.32 7.94
CA PRO A 97 -4.81 -37.15 7.08
C PRO A 97 -4.41 -35.84 7.77
N LYS A 98 -4.43 -35.76 9.10
CA LYS A 98 -4.07 -34.53 9.82
C LYS A 98 -2.55 -34.31 9.79
N GLU A 99 -1.79 -35.35 10.10
CA GLU A 99 -0.33 -35.37 10.13
C GLU A 99 0.21 -35.19 8.70
N LEU A 100 -0.40 -35.86 7.71
CA LEU A 100 -0.06 -35.63 6.30
C LEU A 100 -0.30 -34.18 5.88
N LEU A 101 -1.41 -33.57 6.30
CA LEU A 101 -1.71 -32.20 5.91
C LEU A 101 -0.67 -31.23 6.47
N VAL A 102 -0.33 -31.36 7.75
CA VAL A 102 0.68 -30.52 8.41
C VAL A 102 2.05 -30.74 7.77
N GLY A 103 2.48 -31.99 7.61
CA GLY A 103 3.77 -32.30 6.99
C GLY A 103 3.87 -31.80 5.55
N LEU A 104 2.80 -31.91 4.74
CA LEU A 104 2.81 -31.36 3.38
C LEU A 104 2.84 -29.83 3.37
N LEU A 105 2.19 -29.16 4.33
CA LEU A 105 2.21 -27.70 4.42
C LEU A 105 3.57 -27.17 4.85
N GLU A 106 4.23 -27.83 5.80
CA GLU A 106 5.60 -27.53 6.23
C GLU A 106 6.55 -27.55 5.03
N GLN A 107 6.41 -28.54 4.13
CA GLN A 107 7.21 -28.61 2.91
C GLN A 107 6.96 -27.46 1.91
N VAL A 108 5.77 -26.86 1.92
CA VAL A 108 5.48 -25.66 1.11
C VAL A 108 6.01 -24.41 1.80
N GLU A 109 5.90 -24.34 3.12
CA GLU A 109 6.26 -23.18 3.92
C GLU A 109 7.77 -22.97 4.03
N GLU A 110 8.53 -24.05 4.20
CA GLU A 110 9.98 -24.07 4.35
C GLU A 110 10.74 -24.12 3.02
N ALA A 111 10.02 -24.16 1.90
CA ALA A 111 10.65 -24.24 0.58
C ALA A 111 11.55 -23.00 0.33
N PRO A 112 12.82 -23.20 -0.06
CA PRO A 112 13.70 -22.08 -0.39
C PRO A 112 13.17 -21.34 -1.63
N VAL A 113 13.47 -20.05 -1.75
CA VAL A 113 12.91 -19.17 -2.79
C VAL A 113 13.13 -19.73 -4.20
N GLU A 114 14.25 -20.40 -4.44
CA GLU A 114 14.61 -21.01 -5.72
C GLU A 114 13.73 -22.21 -6.09
N LEU A 115 13.25 -22.96 -5.10
CA LEU A 115 12.41 -24.15 -5.28
C LEU A 115 10.94 -23.90 -4.98
N LEU A 116 10.59 -22.71 -4.47
CA LEU A 116 9.26 -22.35 -4.00
C LEU A 116 8.15 -22.70 -5.00
N VAL A 117 8.29 -22.27 -6.25
CA VAL A 117 7.32 -22.54 -7.32
C VAL A 117 7.19 -24.05 -7.58
N SER A 118 8.33 -24.75 -7.63
CA SER A 118 8.34 -26.20 -7.90
C SER A 118 7.69 -26.98 -6.75
N ALA A 119 8.01 -26.64 -5.50
CA ALA A 119 7.43 -27.24 -4.30
C ALA A 119 5.92 -26.97 -4.22
N PHE A 120 5.52 -25.71 -4.44
CA PHE A 120 4.12 -25.30 -4.48
C PHE A 120 3.33 -26.16 -5.48
N LEU A 121 3.74 -26.18 -6.75
CA LEU A 121 3.01 -26.91 -7.80
C LEU A 121 3.00 -28.43 -7.58
N LEU A 122 4.10 -28.99 -7.07
CA LEU A 122 4.21 -30.41 -6.76
C LEU A 122 3.20 -30.84 -5.67
N LEU A 123 3.01 -29.99 -4.67
CA LEU A 123 2.27 -30.32 -3.45
C LEU A 123 0.78 -29.95 -3.48
N LEU A 124 0.32 -29.11 -4.43
CA LEU A 124 -1.10 -28.78 -4.59
C LEU A 124 -1.99 -30.03 -4.73
N LYS A 125 -1.57 -31.01 -5.54
CA LYS A 125 -2.37 -32.23 -5.76
C LYS A 125 -2.40 -33.13 -4.50
N PRO A 126 -1.27 -33.45 -3.85
CA PRO A 126 -1.25 -34.11 -2.54
C PRO A 126 -2.13 -33.43 -1.50
N LEU A 127 -2.00 -32.10 -1.31
CA LEU A 127 -2.81 -31.34 -0.35
C LEU A 127 -4.31 -31.48 -0.63
N LYS A 128 -4.70 -31.40 -1.90
CA LYS A 128 -6.10 -31.58 -2.30
C LYS A 128 -6.61 -32.97 -1.95
N GLU A 129 -5.83 -34.02 -2.23
CA GLU A 129 -6.22 -35.40 -1.94
C GLU A 129 -6.41 -35.64 -0.44
N VAL A 130 -5.53 -35.08 0.41
CA VAL A 130 -5.66 -35.15 1.87
C VAL A 130 -6.89 -34.39 2.37
N LEU A 131 -7.13 -33.18 1.88
CA LEU A 131 -8.30 -32.39 2.26
C LEU A 131 -9.62 -33.09 1.92
N MET A 132 -9.69 -33.76 0.76
CA MET A 132 -10.87 -34.53 0.36
C MET A 132 -11.12 -35.73 1.30
N ARG A 133 -10.08 -36.31 1.92
CA ARG A 133 -10.21 -37.39 2.92
C ARG A 133 -10.75 -36.91 4.27
N LEU A 134 -10.67 -35.63 4.59
CA LEU A 134 -11.16 -35.06 5.86
C LEU A 134 -12.70 -34.90 5.90
N GLY A 135 -13.40 -35.09 4.78
CA GLY A 135 -14.86 -35.09 4.71
C GLY A 135 -15.48 -33.73 5.10
N GLU A 136 -16.44 -33.73 6.01
CA GLU A 136 -17.19 -32.54 6.43
C GLU A 136 -16.39 -31.60 7.36
N ARG A 137 -15.36 -32.11 8.06
CA ARG A 137 -14.55 -31.33 9.02
C ARG A 137 -13.38 -30.60 8.39
N LYS A 138 -13.34 -30.51 7.05
CA LYS A 138 -12.21 -29.98 6.30
C LYS A 138 -12.14 -28.47 6.22
N ALA A 139 -13.20 -27.74 6.58
CA ALA A 139 -13.28 -26.28 6.38
C ALA A 139 -12.09 -25.56 7.03
N SER A 140 -11.88 -25.73 8.34
CA SER A 140 -10.74 -25.15 9.05
C SER A 140 -9.38 -25.56 8.46
N SER A 141 -9.23 -26.84 8.08
CA SER A 141 -8.02 -27.33 7.42
C SER A 141 -7.79 -26.69 6.05
N LEU A 142 -8.84 -26.47 5.27
CA LEU A 142 -8.78 -25.77 3.99
C LEU A 142 -8.39 -24.31 4.20
N GLY A 143 -8.98 -23.63 5.20
CA GLY A 143 -8.63 -22.25 5.55
C GLY A 143 -7.13 -22.10 5.85
N MET A 144 -6.58 -22.99 6.68
CA MET A 144 -5.15 -23.05 6.97
C MET A 144 -4.32 -23.26 5.71
N VAL A 145 -4.68 -24.24 4.87
CA VAL A 145 -3.97 -24.52 3.61
C VAL A 145 -4.00 -23.31 2.68
N LEU A 146 -5.16 -22.69 2.48
CA LEU A 146 -5.30 -21.54 1.58
C LEU A 146 -4.51 -20.33 2.09
N ALA A 147 -4.49 -20.09 3.40
CA ALA A 147 -3.69 -19.04 4.00
C ALA A 147 -2.19 -19.25 3.74
N THR A 148 -1.66 -20.44 4.06
CA THR A 148 -0.24 -20.78 3.84
C THR A 148 0.13 -20.72 2.35
N LEU A 149 -0.70 -21.30 1.47
CA LEU A 149 -0.46 -21.27 0.03
C LEU A 149 -0.41 -19.84 -0.49
N LEU A 150 -1.36 -19.00 -0.09
CA LEU A 150 -1.43 -17.62 -0.56
C LEU A 150 -0.27 -16.76 -0.02
N GLU A 151 0.17 -17.01 1.22
CA GLU A 151 1.37 -16.38 1.78
C GLU A 151 2.62 -16.71 0.97
N GLN A 152 2.79 -17.97 0.54
CA GLN A 152 3.89 -18.34 -0.35
C GLN A 152 3.78 -17.68 -1.73
N VAL A 153 2.58 -17.60 -2.30
CA VAL A 153 2.34 -16.91 -3.57
C VAL A 153 2.66 -15.42 -3.47
N ALA A 154 2.33 -14.78 -2.34
CA ALA A 154 2.58 -13.35 -2.10
C ALA A 154 4.08 -13.00 -2.03
N LYS A 155 4.97 -13.97 -1.76
CA LYS A 155 6.43 -13.78 -1.77
C LYS A 155 7.02 -13.71 -3.19
N LEU A 156 6.27 -14.15 -4.21
CA LEU A 156 6.74 -14.18 -5.59
C LEU A 156 6.79 -12.76 -6.19
N PRO A 157 7.76 -12.48 -7.08
CA PRO A 157 7.84 -11.18 -7.74
C PRO A 157 6.59 -10.92 -8.59
N THR A 158 6.10 -9.67 -8.55
CA THR A 158 4.99 -9.22 -9.41
C THR A 158 5.50 -8.82 -10.79
N PRO A 159 4.77 -9.18 -11.88
CA PRO A 159 5.14 -8.76 -13.22
C PRO A 159 4.95 -7.25 -13.34
N ARG A 160 5.90 -6.57 -13.99
CA ARG A 160 5.90 -5.10 -14.19
C ARG A 160 5.56 -4.70 -15.61
N SER A 161 5.52 -5.65 -16.55
CA SER A 161 5.19 -5.41 -17.96
C SER A 161 4.30 -6.52 -18.52
N ARG A 162 3.60 -6.24 -19.64
CA ARG A 162 2.81 -7.24 -20.36
C ARG A 162 3.65 -8.42 -20.84
N GLU A 163 4.88 -8.17 -21.26
CA GLU A 163 5.79 -9.21 -21.72
C GLU A 163 6.16 -10.19 -20.60
N GLN A 164 6.33 -9.68 -19.38
CA GLN A 164 6.55 -10.52 -18.20
C GLN A 164 5.28 -11.27 -17.79
N GLU A 165 4.11 -10.66 -17.93
CA GLU A 165 2.85 -11.33 -17.61
C GLU A 165 2.47 -12.41 -18.63
N ALA A 166 2.76 -12.16 -19.91
CA ALA A 166 2.54 -13.08 -21.02
C ALA A 166 3.60 -14.17 -21.13
N ASP A 167 4.66 -14.11 -20.31
CA ASP A 167 5.58 -15.24 -20.16
C ASP A 167 4.80 -16.41 -19.54
N ASP A 168 4.63 -17.48 -20.31
CA ASP A 168 3.96 -18.72 -19.88
C ASP A 168 4.54 -19.27 -18.57
N PHE A 169 5.80 -18.91 -18.24
CA PHE A 169 6.50 -19.34 -17.03
C PHE A 169 6.62 -18.25 -15.96
N HIS A 170 5.85 -17.15 -16.01
CA HIS A 170 5.90 -16.18 -14.93
C HIS A 170 5.44 -16.82 -13.61
N PRO A 171 6.30 -16.89 -12.57
CA PRO A 171 6.04 -17.65 -11.34
C PRO A 171 4.70 -17.34 -10.69
N LEU A 172 4.39 -16.05 -10.53
CA LEU A 172 3.17 -15.59 -9.89
C LEU A 172 1.93 -15.99 -10.69
N CYS A 173 1.94 -15.79 -12.01
CA CYS A 173 0.80 -16.08 -12.90
C CYS A 173 0.47 -17.57 -12.87
N HIS A 174 1.50 -18.41 -12.96
CA HIS A 174 1.36 -19.86 -12.95
C HIS A 174 0.84 -20.39 -11.60
N CYS A 175 1.35 -19.86 -10.49
CA CYS A 175 0.87 -20.22 -9.15
C CYS A 175 -0.57 -19.75 -8.91
N CYS A 176 -0.94 -18.52 -9.30
CA CYS A 176 -2.32 -18.02 -9.21
C CYS A 176 -3.31 -18.89 -9.99
N THR A 177 -2.96 -19.25 -11.23
CA THR A 177 -3.79 -20.13 -12.08
C THR A 177 -3.96 -21.51 -11.44
N SER A 178 -2.86 -22.09 -10.95
CA SER A 178 -2.87 -23.39 -10.29
C SER A 178 -3.64 -23.38 -8.97
N LEU A 179 -3.57 -22.28 -8.22
CA LEU A 179 -4.30 -22.08 -6.97
C LEU A 179 -5.82 -22.01 -7.22
N MET A 180 -6.27 -21.35 -8.28
CA MET A 180 -7.68 -21.36 -8.67
C MET A 180 -8.17 -22.74 -9.06
N ALA A 181 -7.36 -23.49 -9.82
CA ALA A 181 -7.66 -24.88 -10.15
C ALA A 181 -7.72 -25.79 -8.90
N PHE A 182 -6.90 -25.51 -7.88
CA PHE A 182 -6.92 -26.19 -6.59
C PHE A 182 -8.20 -25.88 -5.79
N VAL A 183 -8.64 -24.62 -5.76
CA VAL A 183 -9.81 -24.15 -4.99
C VAL A 183 -11.14 -24.65 -5.58
N ARG A 184 -11.21 -24.80 -6.90
CA ARG A 184 -12.45 -25.10 -7.64
C ARG A 184 -13.33 -26.23 -7.07
N PRO A 185 -12.81 -27.41 -6.70
CA PRO A 185 -13.65 -28.49 -6.16
C PRO A 185 -14.34 -28.14 -4.84
N PHE A 186 -13.71 -27.30 -4.01
CA PHE A 186 -14.29 -26.85 -2.74
C PHE A 186 -15.38 -25.79 -2.95
N VAL A 187 -15.24 -24.99 -4.01
CA VAL A 187 -16.28 -24.05 -4.45
C VAL A 187 -17.49 -24.79 -4.98
N ASP A 188 -17.28 -25.80 -5.83
CA ASP A 188 -18.35 -26.64 -6.37
C ASP A 188 -19.11 -27.35 -5.24
N GLU A 189 -18.39 -27.83 -4.22
CA GLU A 189 -18.98 -28.38 -3.00
C GLU A 189 -19.81 -27.34 -2.23
N ALA A 190 -19.27 -26.13 -2.01
CA ALA A 190 -20.00 -25.06 -1.33
C ALA A 190 -21.26 -24.62 -2.08
N ARG A 191 -21.25 -24.68 -3.43
CA ARG A 191 -22.41 -24.40 -4.30
C ARG A 191 -23.49 -25.46 -4.19
N ALA A 192 -23.12 -26.73 -4.03
CA ALA A 192 -24.06 -27.83 -3.85
C ALA A 192 -24.76 -27.81 -2.48
N ARG A 193 -24.14 -27.18 -1.47
CA ARG A 193 -24.72 -27.02 -0.12
C ARG A 193 -25.83 -25.94 -0.12
N ARG A 194 -26.87 -26.16 0.70
CA ARG A 194 -27.90 -25.12 0.91
C ARG A 194 -27.27 -23.88 1.55
N PRO A 195 -27.68 -22.66 1.13
CA PRO A 195 -27.12 -21.44 1.69
C PRO A 195 -27.43 -21.32 3.18
N ASN A 196 -26.40 -21.43 4.01
CA ASN A 196 -26.44 -21.12 5.43
C ASN A 196 -25.36 -20.07 5.73
N LYS A 197 -25.67 -19.06 6.56
CA LYS A 197 -24.74 -17.99 6.94
C LYS A 197 -23.57 -18.49 7.80
N GLU A 198 -23.71 -19.69 8.37
CA GLU A 198 -22.73 -20.34 9.23
C GLU A 198 -21.98 -21.48 8.51
N ASP A 199 -21.99 -21.50 7.17
CA ASP A 199 -21.20 -22.48 6.40
C ASP A 199 -19.72 -22.15 6.51
N GLU A 200 -19.01 -22.84 7.42
CA GLU A 200 -17.57 -22.69 7.66
C GLU A 200 -16.77 -22.73 6.35
N LEU A 201 -17.18 -23.58 5.39
CA LEU A 201 -16.50 -23.70 4.10
C LEU A 201 -16.59 -22.39 3.30
N ARG A 202 -17.74 -21.73 3.30
CA ARG A 202 -17.93 -20.43 2.62
C ARG A 202 -17.15 -19.32 3.31
N VAL A 203 -17.08 -19.36 4.64
CA VAL A 203 -16.29 -18.40 5.42
C VAL A 203 -14.81 -18.50 5.05
N GLU A 204 -14.25 -19.71 4.99
CA GLU A 204 -12.83 -19.89 4.62
C GLU A 204 -12.56 -19.53 3.15
N LEU A 205 -13.48 -19.82 2.23
CA LEU A 205 -13.38 -19.36 0.84
C LEU A 205 -13.46 -17.83 0.72
N LEU A 206 -14.31 -17.16 1.49
CA LEU A 206 -14.39 -15.71 1.52
C LEU A 206 -13.10 -15.08 2.08
N LYS A 207 -12.54 -15.64 3.15
CA LYS A 207 -11.23 -15.22 3.69
C LYS A 207 -10.14 -15.33 2.65
N PHE A 208 -10.10 -16.45 1.92
CA PHE A 208 -9.17 -16.62 0.79
C PHE A 208 -9.35 -15.54 -0.26
N CYS A 209 -10.58 -15.19 -0.63
CA CYS A 209 -10.84 -14.12 -1.61
C CYS A 209 -10.39 -12.75 -1.09
N MET A 210 -10.71 -12.42 0.17
CA MET A 210 -10.31 -11.15 0.78
C MET A 210 -8.80 -11.04 0.89
N LYS A 211 -8.10 -12.10 1.29
CA LYS A 211 -6.64 -12.13 1.31
C LYS A 211 -6.07 -12.04 -0.11
N SER A 212 -6.68 -12.68 -1.11
CA SER A 212 -6.24 -12.62 -2.53
C SER A 212 -6.31 -11.21 -3.10
N LEU A 213 -7.34 -10.44 -2.68
CA LEU A 213 -7.50 -9.03 -3.03
C LEU A 213 -6.38 -8.16 -2.45
N SER A 214 -6.00 -8.36 -1.19
CA SER A 214 -4.90 -7.59 -0.58
C SER A 214 -3.53 -8.07 -1.05
N GLU A 215 -3.36 -9.37 -1.28
CA GLU A 215 -2.12 -10.01 -1.73
C GLU A 215 -2.45 -11.23 -2.61
N PRO A 216 -2.02 -11.30 -3.89
CA PRO A 216 -1.11 -10.38 -4.55
C PRO A 216 -1.80 -9.19 -5.25
N LEU A 217 -3.12 -9.19 -5.40
CA LEU A 217 -3.81 -8.33 -6.38
C LEU A 217 -3.63 -6.81 -6.15
N LEU A 218 -3.52 -6.36 -4.90
CA LEU A 218 -3.30 -4.93 -4.61
C LEU A 218 -1.98 -4.39 -5.18
N GLN A 219 -0.98 -5.25 -5.36
CA GLN A 219 0.34 -4.88 -5.85
C GLN A 219 0.52 -5.09 -7.37
N VAL A 220 -0.46 -5.73 -8.01
CA VAL A 220 -0.42 -6.03 -9.44
C VAL A 220 -0.87 -4.80 -10.23
N GLN A 221 -0.11 -4.45 -11.27
CA GLN A 221 -0.53 -3.46 -12.25
C GLN A 221 -1.24 -4.15 -13.41
N LEU A 222 -2.57 -4.22 -13.34
CA LEU A 222 -3.36 -4.70 -14.47
C LEU A 222 -3.37 -3.62 -15.56
N GLN A 223 -2.79 -3.88 -16.72
CA GLN A 223 -2.81 -2.91 -17.81
C GLN A 223 -4.14 -2.92 -18.58
N ASP A 224 -4.50 -1.78 -19.18
CA ASP A 224 -5.75 -1.62 -19.93
C ASP A 224 -5.89 -2.62 -21.08
N SER A 225 -7.11 -3.13 -21.23
CA SER A 225 -7.44 -4.28 -22.08
C SER A 225 -7.13 -4.02 -23.56
N ASP A 226 -6.20 -4.80 -24.12
CA ASP A 226 -6.39 -5.25 -25.49
C ASP A 226 -7.41 -6.41 -25.41
N PRO A 227 -8.58 -6.31 -26.06
CA PRO A 227 -9.60 -7.37 -26.01
C PRO A 227 -9.12 -8.73 -26.53
N LEU A 228 -7.97 -8.79 -27.20
CA LEU A 228 -7.40 -10.03 -27.76
C LEU A 228 -6.32 -10.68 -26.86
N ALA A 229 -5.86 -10.01 -25.80
CA ALA A 229 -4.78 -10.51 -24.95
C ALA A 229 -5.31 -11.16 -23.65
N VAL A 230 -5.01 -12.44 -23.46
CA VAL A 230 -5.27 -13.16 -22.20
C VAL A 230 -4.28 -12.69 -21.14
N SER A 231 -4.80 -12.20 -20.01
CA SER A 231 -4.01 -11.77 -18.86
C SER A 231 -4.30 -12.72 -17.69
N PRO A 232 -3.35 -13.60 -17.31
CA PRO A 232 -3.55 -14.56 -16.22
C PRO A 232 -3.92 -13.89 -14.89
N LEU A 233 -3.37 -12.71 -14.60
CA LEU A 233 -3.68 -12.00 -13.35
C LEU A 233 -5.06 -11.33 -13.39
N ARG A 234 -5.52 -10.89 -14.57
CA ARG A 234 -6.89 -10.41 -14.75
C ARG A 234 -7.90 -11.55 -14.66
N GLU A 235 -7.59 -12.71 -15.20
CA GLU A 235 -8.42 -13.93 -15.03
C GLU A 235 -8.48 -14.34 -13.55
N PHE A 236 -7.34 -14.35 -12.85
CA PHE A 236 -7.28 -14.59 -11.41
C PHE A 236 -8.16 -13.59 -10.64
N ALA A 237 -8.06 -12.29 -10.94
CA ALA A 237 -8.89 -11.26 -10.33
C ALA A 237 -10.39 -11.48 -10.61
N LEU A 238 -10.75 -11.85 -11.84
CA LEU A 238 -12.12 -12.15 -12.23
C LEU A 238 -12.67 -13.34 -11.44
N ASP A 239 -11.91 -14.43 -11.37
CA ASP A 239 -12.29 -15.63 -10.63
C ASP A 239 -12.49 -15.32 -9.14
N VAL A 240 -11.58 -14.57 -8.52
CA VAL A 240 -11.72 -14.11 -7.13
C VAL A 240 -12.99 -13.29 -6.94
N LEU A 241 -13.30 -12.35 -7.83
CA LEU A 241 -14.52 -11.55 -7.75
C LEU A 241 -15.78 -12.40 -7.95
N VAL A 242 -15.77 -13.40 -8.84
CA VAL A 242 -16.87 -14.36 -9.02
C VAL A 242 -17.10 -15.18 -7.76
N LEU A 243 -16.04 -15.59 -7.05
CA LEU A 243 -16.16 -16.26 -5.75
C LEU A 243 -16.71 -15.33 -4.66
N ILE A 244 -16.40 -14.03 -4.71
CA ILE A 244 -16.99 -13.04 -3.79
C ILE A 244 -18.48 -12.87 -4.09
N ILE A 245 -18.88 -12.69 -5.35
CA ILE A 245 -20.30 -12.55 -5.76
C ILE A 245 -21.13 -13.75 -5.30
N PHE A 246 -20.54 -14.94 -5.27
CA PHE A 246 -21.19 -16.14 -4.74
C PHE A 246 -21.50 -16.06 -3.24
N ASN A 247 -20.71 -15.31 -2.46
CA ASN A 247 -20.85 -15.21 -1.01
C ASN A 247 -21.52 -13.89 -0.54
N GLU A 248 -21.24 -12.77 -1.20
CA GLU A 248 -21.57 -11.42 -0.77
C GLU A 248 -21.98 -10.54 -1.97
N SER A 249 -22.69 -9.46 -1.70
CA SER A 249 -23.07 -8.48 -2.74
C SER A 249 -21.98 -7.42 -2.92
N LEU A 250 -21.46 -7.26 -4.14
CA LEU A 250 -20.43 -6.26 -4.44
C LEU A 250 -20.83 -4.82 -4.04
N PRO A 251 -22.06 -4.33 -4.33
CA PRO A 251 -22.53 -3.03 -3.84
C PRO A 251 -22.46 -2.87 -2.32
N SER A 252 -22.76 -3.94 -1.57
CA SER A 252 -22.71 -3.90 -0.11
C SER A 252 -21.28 -3.81 0.42
N LEU A 253 -20.32 -4.47 -0.25
CA LEU A 253 -18.91 -4.42 0.12
C LEU A 253 -18.27 -3.07 -0.23
N VAL A 254 -18.59 -2.48 -1.38
CA VAL A 254 -18.09 -1.16 -1.78
C VAL A 254 -18.61 -0.05 -0.86
N SER A 255 -19.87 -0.14 -0.45
CA SER A 255 -20.48 0.85 0.46
C SER A 255 -20.15 0.61 1.93
N HIS A 256 -19.51 -0.52 2.25
CA HIS A 256 -19.17 -0.93 3.60
C HIS A 256 -18.34 0.10 4.39
N PRO A 257 -17.29 0.76 3.81
CA PRO A 257 -16.51 1.76 4.53
C PRO A 257 -17.32 3.01 4.90
N VAL A 258 -18.35 3.32 4.12
CA VAL A 258 -19.22 4.51 4.28
C VAL A 258 -20.34 4.25 5.28
N LEU A 259 -20.90 3.04 5.28
CA LEU A 259 -22.10 2.70 6.02
C LEU A 259 -21.86 2.20 7.46
N ARG A 260 -20.70 2.49 8.09
CA ARG A 260 -20.23 2.09 9.44
C ARG A 260 -21.30 2.08 10.57
N LYS A 261 -22.32 1.22 10.48
CA LYS A 261 -23.49 1.19 11.37
C LYS A 261 -24.07 -0.20 11.61
N ARG A 262 -23.47 -1.28 11.10
CA ARG A 262 -23.91 -2.63 11.49
C ARG A 262 -22.76 -3.37 12.13
N ARG A 263 -22.81 -3.53 13.46
CA ARG A 263 -22.10 -4.64 14.13
C ARG A 263 -22.43 -5.90 13.35
N ALA A 264 -21.46 -6.50 12.68
CA ALA A 264 -21.67 -7.80 12.07
C ALA A 264 -21.99 -8.83 13.17
N GLU A 265 -23.21 -9.37 13.19
CA GLU A 265 -23.51 -10.60 13.93
C GLU A 265 -22.83 -11.76 13.20
N GLY A 266 -21.78 -12.33 13.81
CA GLY A 266 -21.01 -13.43 13.23
C GLY A 266 -19.82 -13.84 14.10
N PHE A 267 -19.18 -14.95 13.71
CA PHE A 267 -18.08 -15.59 14.45
C PHE A 267 -16.72 -14.86 14.36
N LEU A 268 -16.60 -13.89 13.44
CA LEU A 268 -15.38 -13.13 13.17
C LEU A 268 -15.64 -11.65 13.31
N GLU A 269 -14.66 -10.92 13.83
CA GLU A 269 -14.68 -9.46 13.83
C GLU A 269 -14.78 -8.93 12.39
N GLU A 270 -15.59 -7.89 12.21
CA GLU A 270 -15.91 -7.31 10.90
C GLU A 270 -14.66 -6.81 10.16
N GLU A 271 -13.65 -6.31 10.88
CA GLU A 271 -12.37 -5.87 10.30
C GLU A 271 -11.51 -7.05 9.81
N VAL A 272 -11.64 -8.22 10.43
CA VAL A 272 -10.97 -9.46 9.99
C VAL A 272 -11.69 -10.03 8.77
N ARG A 273 -13.02 -9.93 8.73
CA ARG A 273 -13.83 -10.40 7.61
C ARG A 273 -13.70 -9.52 6.37
N TYR A 274 -13.59 -8.20 6.56
CA TYR A 274 -13.50 -7.22 5.48
C TYR A 274 -12.34 -6.23 5.69
N PRO A 275 -11.08 -6.67 5.43
CA PRO A 275 -9.92 -5.80 5.55
C PRO A 275 -10.01 -4.61 4.59
N LYS A 276 -9.50 -3.44 5.01
CA LYS A 276 -9.60 -2.20 4.23
C LYS A 276 -8.83 -2.27 2.92
N GLU A 277 -7.68 -2.93 2.96
CA GLU A 277 -6.80 -3.18 1.82
C GLU A 277 -7.51 -4.02 0.75
N SER A 278 -8.22 -5.07 1.19
CA SER A 278 -9.02 -5.93 0.33
C SER A 278 -10.19 -5.17 -0.31
N LEU A 279 -10.92 -4.37 0.47
CA LEU A 279 -12.01 -3.55 -0.05
C LEU A 279 -11.52 -2.46 -1.01
N ALA A 280 -10.36 -1.86 -0.74
CA ALA A 280 -9.73 -0.89 -1.63
C ALA A 280 -9.30 -1.54 -2.95
N SER A 281 -8.69 -2.73 -2.89
CA SER A 281 -8.35 -3.54 -4.07
C SER A 281 -9.60 -3.92 -4.87
N LEU A 282 -10.67 -4.36 -4.21
CA LEU A 282 -11.96 -4.66 -4.85
C LEU A 282 -12.54 -3.44 -5.58
N ALA A 283 -12.56 -2.27 -4.92
CA ALA A 283 -13.01 -1.04 -5.55
C ALA A 283 -12.12 -0.65 -6.75
N HIS A 284 -10.80 -0.86 -6.64
CA HIS A 284 -9.87 -0.62 -7.73
C HIS A 284 -10.12 -1.57 -8.91
N LEU A 285 -10.29 -2.87 -8.68
CA LEU A 285 -10.57 -3.85 -9.74
C LEU A 285 -11.90 -3.58 -10.45
N LEU A 286 -12.95 -3.26 -9.69
CA LEU A 286 -14.29 -2.98 -10.24
C LEU A 286 -14.30 -1.67 -11.04
N PHE A 287 -13.89 -0.57 -10.42
CA PHE A 287 -14.02 0.75 -11.03
C PHE A 287 -12.81 1.09 -11.90
N VAL A 288 -11.59 0.68 -11.58
CA VAL A 288 -10.43 1.05 -12.41
C VAL A 288 -10.23 0.10 -13.59
N HIS A 289 -10.31 -1.21 -13.35
CA HIS A 289 -10.01 -2.23 -14.36
C HIS A 289 -11.23 -2.90 -14.98
N HIS A 290 -12.44 -2.46 -14.58
CA HIS A 290 -13.74 -2.99 -15.04
C HIS A 290 -13.90 -4.50 -14.88
N VAL A 291 -13.17 -5.11 -13.94
CA VAL A 291 -13.27 -6.56 -13.74
C VAL A 291 -14.63 -6.85 -13.11
N ALA A 292 -15.46 -7.66 -13.78
CA ALA A 292 -16.83 -7.97 -13.37
C ALA A 292 -17.76 -6.75 -13.21
N ILE A 293 -17.49 -5.61 -13.87
CA ILE A 293 -18.32 -4.40 -13.73
C ILE A 293 -19.78 -4.61 -14.16
N ASP A 294 -20.04 -5.53 -15.09
CA ASP A 294 -21.38 -5.88 -15.57
C ASP A 294 -22.28 -6.47 -14.46
N THR A 295 -21.67 -6.97 -13.38
CA THR A 295 -22.38 -7.49 -12.20
C THR A 295 -22.71 -6.38 -11.19
N PHE A 296 -22.20 -5.17 -11.40
CA PHE A 296 -22.43 -4.00 -10.58
C PHE A 296 -23.52 -3.10 -11.21
N PRO A 297 -24.42 -2.47 -10.42
CA PRO A 297 -25.50 -1.65 -10.97
C PRO A 297 -24.99 -0.54 -11.93
N ALA A 298 -25.59 -0.47 -13.12
CA ALA A 298 -25.15 0.36 -14.26
C ALA A 298 -25.07 1.89 -14.02
N ILE A 299 -25.59 2.40 -12.91
CA ILE A 299 -25.52 3.83 -12.56
C ILE A 299 -24.07 4.25 -12.21
N LEU A 300 -23.18 3.28 -11.98
CA LEU A 300 -21.81 3.50 -11.46
C LEU A 300 -20.73 2.88 -12.36
N SER A 301 -20.94 2.71 -13.67
CA SER A 301 -20.10 1.84 -14.53
C SER A 301 -19.10 2.52 -15.48
N HIS A 302 -18.67 3.76 -15.26
CA HIS A 302 -17.74 4.47 -16.17
C HIS A 302 -16.50 5.00 -15.46
N HIS A 303 -15.38 4.25 -15.44
CA HIS A 303 -14.26 4.58 -14.52
C HIS A 303 -12.89 4.11 -15.01
N GLN A 304 -11.82 4.86 -14.79
CA GLN A 304 -10.44 4.38 -14.59
C GLN A 304 -9.88 5.35 -13.55
N GLU A 305 -9.03 4.90 -12.64
CA GLU A 305 -8.56 5.65 -11.47
C GLU A 305 -9.66 6.16 -10.54
N LEU A 306 -9.88 5.41 -9.45
CA LEU A 306 -11.04 5.55 -8.57
C LEU A 306 -11.23 6.97 -8.05
N TYR A 307 -10.17 7.66 -7.60
CA TYR A 307 -10.32 9.00 -7.04
C TYR A 307 -10.38 10.08 -8.12
N GLU A 308 -9.46 10.08 -9.09
CA GLU A 308 -9.43 11.06 -10.19
C GLU A 308 -10.74 11.08 -10.95
N LYS A 309 -11.21 9.93 -11.44
CA LYS A 309 -12.43 9.91 -12.24
C LYS A 309 -13.71 10.05 -11.44
N SER A 310 -13.75 9.60 -10.18
CA SER A 310 -14.87 9.96 -9.29
C SER A 310 -15.01 11.48 -9.24
N LEU A 311 -13.90 12.21 -9.06
CA LEU A 311 -13.93 13.67 -9.08
C LEU A 311 -14.28 14.24 -10.45
N VAL A 312 -13.74 13.71 -11.56
CA VAL A 312 -14.06 14.21 -12.92
C VAL A 312 -15.57 14.18 -13.21
N THR A 313 -16.30 13.18 -12.71
CA THR A 313 -17.76 13.10 -12.91
C THR A 313 -18.57 14.09 -12.08
N VAL A 314 -17.98 14.63 -11.01
CA VAL A 314 -18.62 15.62 -10.13
C VAL A 314 -18.53 16.99 -10.78
N VAL A 315 -19.62 17.76 -10.71
CA VAL A 315 -19.66 19.13 -11.25
C VAL A 315 -18.81 20.04 -10.36
N ASP A 316 -18.09 20.99 -10.96
CA ASP A 316 -17.31 21.96 -10.18
C ASP A 316 -18.22 22.78 -9.28
N GLY A 317 -17.80 22.97 -8.03
CA GLY A 317 -18.59 23.69 -7.03
C GLY A 317 -19.84 22.97 -6.51
N SER A 318 -20.04 21.68 -6.81
CA SER A 318 -21.23 20.95 -6.36
C SER A 318 -21.08 20.23 -5.03
N VAL A 319 -19.85 20.03 -4.52
CA VAL A 319 -19.60 19.34 -3.25
C VAL A 319 -19.72 20.34 -2.10
N SER A 320 -20.75 20.15 -1.29
CA SER A 320 -21.14 21.02 -0.20
C SER A 320 -20.29 20.84 1.06
N VAL A 321 -20.33 21.83 1.95
CA VAL A 321 -19.66 21.76 3.26
C VAL A 321 -20.09 20.55 4.10
N ASN A 322 -21.36 20.11 3.98
CA ASN A 322 -21.88 18.96 4.73
C ASN A 322 -21.19 17.66 4.31
N GLU A 323 -20.77 17.55 3.05
CA GLU A 323 -20.06 16.37 2.55
C GLU A 323 -18.64 16.29 3.10
N LEU A 324 -18.03 17.41 3.52
CA LEU A 324 -16.73 17.41 4.20
C LEU A 324 -16.74 16.69 5.56
N GLU A 325 -17.92 16.46 6.16
CA GLU A 325 -18.06 15.64 7.37
C GLU A 325 -17.65 14.17 7.12
N ILE A 326 -17.74 13.71 5.88
CA ILE A 326 -17.24 12.38 5.49
C ILE A 326 -15.71 12.45 5.52
N LYS A 327 -15.12 11.71 6.47
CA LYS A 327 -13.67 11.69 6.75
C LYS A 327 -12.79 11.56 5.49
N THR A 328 -13.27 10.87 4.45
CA THR A 328 -12.55 10.70 3.18
C THR A 328 -12.20 12.03 2.51
N PHE A 329 -13.08 13.03 2.54
CA PHE A 329 -12.83 14.35 1.93
C PHE A 329 -11.75 15.17 2.65
N THR A 330 -11.38 14.79 3.88
CA THR A 330 -10.26 15.40 4.60
C THR A 330 -9.02 14.49 4.61
N SER A 331 -9.19 13.19 4.82
CA SER A 331 -8.06 12.25 4.90
C SER A 331 -7.38 11.99 3.56
N VAL A 332 -8.13 11.97 2.44
CA VAL A 332 -7.51 11.74 1.13
C VAL A 332 -6.61 12.91 0.73
N PRO A 333 -7.03 14.18 0.81
CA PRO A 333 -6.13 15.32 0.60
C PRO A 333 -4.90 15.32 1.50
N GLN A 334 -5.03 14.94 2.79
CA GLN A 334 -3.88 14.81 3.69
C GLN A 334 -2.90 13.71 3.24
N ASN A 335 -3.40 12.58 2.73
CA ASN A 335 -2.55 11.54 2.17
C ASN A 335 -1.93 11.97 0.83
N LEU A 336 -2.65 12.74 0.00
CA LEU A 336 -2.09 13.34 -1.21
C LEU A 336 -0.93 14.27 -0.86
N VAL A 337 -1.01 15.05 0.22
CA VAL A 337 0.12 15.86 0.70
C VAL A 337 1.35 14.99 0.98
N LYS A 338 1.20 13.85 1.66
CA LYS A 338 2.32 12.92 1.89
C LYS A 338 2.89 12.38 0.57
N ILE A 339 2.04 12.07 -0.41
CA ILE A 339 2.50 11.65 -1.74
C ILE A 339 3.27 12.78 -2.41
N MET A 340 2.73 14.00 -2.39
CA MET A 340 3.31 15.19 -3.03
C MET A 340 4.67 15.59 -2.45
N THR A 341 4.93 15.30 -1.16
CA THR A 341 6.16 15.74 -0.48
C THR A 341 7.16 14.61 -0.24
N LEU A 342 6.70 13.38 0.03
CA LEU A 342 7.57 12.26 0.45
C LEU A 342 7.75 11.17 -0.61
N CYS A 343 6.88 11.06 -1.62
CA CYS A 343 6.99 9.99 -2.61
C CYS A 343 8.25 10.18 -3.48
N PRO A 344 9.14 9.17 -3.64
CA PRO A 344 10.36 9.33 -4.43
C PRO A 344 10.07 9.52 -5.93
N ALA A 345 8.94 9.01 -6.42
CA ALA A 345 8.55 9.08 -7.82
C ALA A 345 7.99 10.47 -8.19
N HIS A 346 8.77 11.25 -8.94
CA HIS A 346 8.40 12.62 -9.35
C HIS A 346 7.03 12.70 -10.06
N HIS A 347 6.74 11.76 -10.97
CA HIS A 347 5.47 11.75 -11.70
C HIS A 347 4.25 11.57 -10.77
N LEU A 348 4.38 10.77 -9.69
CA LEU A 348 3.33 10.62 -8.68
C LEU A 348 3.17 11.88 -7.84
N ARG A 349 4.25 12.59 -7.52
CA ARG A 349 4.18 13.89 -6.83
C ARG A 349 3.42 14.92 -7.66
N THR A 350 3.76 15.05 -8.94
CA THR A 350 3.07 15.96 -9.88
C THR A 350 1.60 15.58 -10.05
N LYS A 351 1.29 14.29 -10.13
CA LYS A 351 -0.09 13.82 -10.23
C LYS A 351 -0.89 14.07 -8.95
N GLY A 352 -0.30 13.86 -7.79
CA GLY A 352 -0.93 14.16 -6.50
C GLY A 352 -1.34 15.62 -6.38
N LEU A 353 -0.50 16.55 -6.86
CA LEU A 353 -0.83 17.98 -6.90
C LEU A 353 -2.04 18.27 -7.81
N LYS A 354 -2.09 17.66 -9.00
CA LYS A 354 -3.23 17.79 -9.92
C LYS A 354 -4.52 17.25 -9.30
N LEU A 355 -4.46 16.11 -8.61
CA LEU A 355 -5.60 15.52 -7.92
C LEU A 355 -6.09 16.38 -6.75
N LEU A 356 -5.17 16.99 -6.01
CA LEU A 356 -5.52 17.93 -4.96
C LEU A 356 -6.28 19.13 -5.53
N GLN A 357 -5.80 19.70 -6.65
CA GLN A 357 -6.50 20.80 -7.31
C GLN A 357 -7.87 20.37 -7.80
N LEU A 358 -7.96 19.23 -8.48
CA LEU A 358 -9.24 18.70 -8.96
C LEU A 358 -10.23 18.52 -7.81
N SER A 359 -9.77 18.09 -6.63
CA SER A 359 -10.61 17.97 -5.42
C SER A 359 -11.12 19.33 -4.97
N ILE A 360 -10.24 20.34 -4.91
CA ILE A 360 -10.59 21.71 -4.55
C ILE A 360 -11.63 22.27 -5.51
N ASP A 361 -11.51 22.02 -6.81
CA ASP A 361 -12.41 22.56 -7.82
C ASP A 361 -13.86 22.05 -7.65
N LYS A 362 -14.03 20.83 -7.12
CA LYS A 362 -15.37 20.24 -6.84
C LYS A 362 -16.06 20.85 -5.63
N PHE A 363 -15.32 21.44 -4.70
CA PHE A 363 -15.90 22.06 -3.51
C PHE A 363 -16.65 23.35 -3.84
N ASP A 364 -17.81 23.53 -3.22
CA ASP A 364 -18.52 24.81 -3.20
C ASP A 364 -17.70 25.87 -2.43
N VAL A 365 -18.20 27.11 -2.41
CA VAL A 365 -17.45 28.24 -1.85
C VAL A 365 -17.18 28.07 -0.36
N GLU A 366 -18.16 27.61 0.42
CA GLU A 366 -18.02 27.38 1.86
C GLU A 366 -17.06 26.21 2.15
N ALA A 367 -17.23 25.10 1.43
CA ALA A 367 -16.38 23.93 1.51
C ALA A 367 -14.92 24.27 1.18
N LYS A 368 -14.67 25.09 0.14
CA LYS A 368 -13.32 25.61 -0.18
C LYS A 368 -12.72 26.38 1.00
N TYR A 369 -13.48 27.31 1.58
CA TYR A 369 -13.01 28.09 2.73
C TYR A 369 -12.60 27.17 3.90
N LYS A 370 -13.49 26.26 4.30
CA LYS A 370 -13.24 25.31 5.41
C LYS A 370 -12.09 24.36 5.10
N PHE A 371 -12.00 23.90 3.86
CA PHE A 371 -10.90 23.06 3.41
C PHE A 371 -9.56 23.78 3.50
N PHE A 372 -9.46 25.03 3.03
CA PHE A 372 -8.22 25.82 3.11
C PHE A 372 -7.82 26.09 4.57
N GLU A 373 -8.78 26.45 5.43
CA GLU A 373 -8.55 26.62 6.86
C GLU A 373 -7.98 25.34 7.48
N CYS A 374 -8.56 24.19 7.16
CA CYS A 374 -8.09 22.88 7.63
C CYS A 374 -6.66 22.59 7.12
N MET A 375 -6.43 22.72 5.81
CA MET A 375 -5.14 22.41 5.19
C MET A 375 -4.01 23.28 5.75
N LEU A 376 -4.26 24.57 6.02
CA LEU A 376 -3.29 25.46 6.66
C LEU A 376 -3.04 25.15 8.15
N LYS A 377 -3.91 24.37 8.82
CA LYS A 377 -3.70 23.94 10.22
C LYS A 377 -2.97 22.60 10.31
N VAL A 378 -3.24 21.69 9.37
CA VAL A 378 -2.74 20.31 9.41
C VAL A 378 -1.49 20.08 8.58
N SER A 379 -1.22 20.94 7.59
CA SER A 379 0.00 20.87 6.79
C SER A 379 1.17 21.47 7.58
N SER A 380 2.36 20.90 7.38
CA SER A 380 3.62 21.41 7.95
C SER A 380 4.68 21.61 6.86
N HIS A 381 4.23 21.78 5.61
CA HIS A 381 5.11 21.88 4.45
C HIS A 381 4.87 23.20 3.71
N SER A 382 5.86 24.09 3.75
CA SER A 382 5.83 25.45 3.19
C SER A 382 5.29 25.50 1.76
N GLY A 383 5.74 24.62 0.87
CA GLY A 383 5.25 24.58 -0.52
C GLY A 383 3.77 24.20 -0.68
N VAL A 384 3.22 23.38 0.23
CA VAL A 384 1.79 23.00 0.20
C VAL A 384 0.96 24.14 0.75
N GLU A 385 1.39 24.75 1.85
CA GLU A 385 0.72 25.93 2.42
C GLU A 385 0.73 27.09 1.42
N GLY A 386 1.86 27.36 0.75
CA GLY A 386 1.95 28.31 -0.35
C GLY A 386 0.97 28.01 -1.48
N TYR A 387 0.82 26.72 -1.85
CA TYR A 387 -0.16 26.30 -2.86
C TYR A 387 -1.61 26.56 -2.44
N ILE A 388 -1.94 26.35 -1.16
CA ILE A 388 -3.27 26.67 -0.60
C ILE A 388 -3.48 28.19 -0.59
N ILE A 389 -2.49 28.99 -0.20
CA ILE A 389 -2.55 30.46 -0.22
C ILE A 389 -2.80 30.99 -1.65
N LYS A 390 -2.14 30.39 -2.64
CA LYS A 390 -2.39 30.70 -4.05
C LYS A 390 -3.83 30.40 -4.47
N ASN A 391 -4.43 29.32 -3.97
CA ASN A 391 -5.84 29.00 -4.20
C ASN A 391 -6.79 30.00 -3.50
N ILE A 392 -6.47 30.41 -2.26
CA ILE A 392 -7.20 31.46 -1.54
C ILE A 392 -7.21 32.75 -2.37
N ARG A 393 -6.05 33.20 -2.87
CA ARG A 393 -5.96 34.37 -3.75
C ARG A 393 -6.87 34.24 -4.97
N SER A 394 -6.91 33.04 -5.57
CA SER A 394 -7.73 32.77 -6.75
C SER A 394 -9.23 32.83 -6.45
N GLN A 395 -9.66 32.36 -5.27
CA GLN A 395 -11.06 32.50 -4.83
C GLN A 395 -11.42 33.96 -4.52
N ILE A 396 -10.51 34.75 -3.93
CA ILE A 396 -10.72 36.18 -3.72
C ILE A 396 -10.85 36.91 -5.07
N ASP A 397 -9.97 36.64 -6.05
CA ASP A 397 -10.10 37.21 -7.40
C ASP A 397 -11.43 36.84 -8.06
N PHE A 398 -11.83 35.57 -7.96
CA PHE A 398 -13.11 35.12 -8.49
C PHE A 398 -14.29 35.86 -7.85
N SER A 399 -14.27 36.03 -6.52
CA SER A 399 -15.32 36.67 -5.73
C SER A 399 -15.44 38.18 -5.97
N LEU A 400 -14.33 38.84 -6.34
CA LEU A 400 -14.31 40.26 -6.68
C LEU A 400 -14.81 40.54 -8.12
N LYS A 401 -15.09 39.51 -8.93
CA LYS A 401 -15.68 39.69 -10.26
C LYS A 401 -17.19 39.88 -10.15
N PRO A 402 -17.80 40.75 -10.97
CA PRO A 402 -19.23 41.00 -10.91
C PRO A 402 -20.06 39.71 -11.07
N GLY A 403 -21.00 39.48 -10.17
CA GLY A 403 -21.90 38.32 -10.20
C GLY A 403 -21.38 37.07 -9.49
N ASN A 404 -20.20 37.12 -8.88
CA ASN A 404 -19.60 36.02 -8.11
C ASN A 404 -19.42 36.36 -6.62
N GLU A 405 -20.03 37.45 -6.16
CA GLU A 405 -19.90 37.94 -4.81
C GLU A 405 -20.37 36.87 -3.82
N ASN A 406 -19.60 36.68 -2.75
CA ASN A 406 -19.93 35.76 -1.67
C ASN A 406 -19.32 36.23 -0.37
N ASP A 407 -19.92 35.81 0.74
CA ASP A 407 -19.51 36.27 2.06
C ASP A 407 -18.24 35.57 2.57
N TRP A 408 -17.80 34.48 1.95
CA TRP A 408 -16.71 33.63 2.48
C TRP A 408 -15.31 34.15 2.13
N PHE A 409 -15.13 34.66 0.92
CA PHE A 409 -13.85 35.20 0.44
C PHE A 409 -13.87 36.73 0.30
N LEU A 410 -14.83 37.40 0.94
CA LEU A 410 -14.93 38.86 1.05
C LEU A 410 -15.25 39.26 2.50
N GLY A 411 -15.10 40.55 2.80
CA GLY A 411 -15.50 41.14 4.07
C GLY A 411 -15.06 40.39 5.33
N ALA A 412 -15.96 40.30 6.31
CA ALA A 412 -15.63 39.83 7.65
C ALA A 412 -15.22 38.36 7.74
N HIS A 413 -15.78 37.45 6.92
CA HIS A 413 -15.39 36.04 6.98
C HIS A 413 -14.04 35.77 6.33
N LEU A 414 -13.55 36.63 5.43
CA LEU A 414 -12.21 36.49 4.89
C LEU A 414 -11.12 36.74 5.97
N MET A 415 -11.39 37.59 6.96
CA MET A 415 -10.37 38.07 7.90
C MET A 415 -9.71 36.98 8.76
N PRO A 416 -10.44 36.01 9.35
CA PRO A 416 -9.81 34.90 10.06
C PRO A 416 -8.82 34.12 9.18
N LEU A 417 -9.16 33.88 7.91
CA LEU A 417 -8.30 33.20 6.96
C LEU A 417 -7.04 34.02 6.64
N LEU A 418 -7.18 35.34 6.40
CA LEU A 418 -6.02 36.21 6.18
C LEU A 418 -5.11 36.29 7.39
N ARG A 419 -5.65 36.34 8.62
CA ARG A 419 -4.85 36.35 9.86
C ARG A 419 -4.06 35.05 10.06
N GLN A 420 -4.52 33.93 9.49
CA GLN A 420 -3.81 32.65 9.50
C GLN A 420 -2.69 32.59 8.43
N VAL A 421 -2.89 33.27 7.30
CA VAL A 421 -1.93 33.31 6.18
C VAL A 421 -0.83 34.36 6.39
N LEU A 422 -1.22 35.56 6.83
CA LEU A 422 -0.36 36.72 7.02
C LEU A 422 0.17 36.75 8.46
N VAL A 423 0.97 35.73 8.80
CA VAL A 423 1.63 35.61 10.11
C VAL A 423 2.93 34.83 9.99
N LEU A 424 3.93 35.28 10.73
CA LEU A 424 5.20 34.57 10.92
C LEU A 424 5.09 33.60 12.10
N PRO A 425 5.32 32.28 11.92
CA PRO A 425 5.16 31.27 12.97
C PRO A 425 5.91 31.61 14.27
N ASP A 426 7.16 32.04 14.13
CA ASP A 426 8.06 32.38 15.24
C ASP A 426 8.40 33.87 15.25
N GLY A 427 7.52 34.71 14.69
CA GLY A 427 7.76 36.14 14.55
C GLY A 427 9.05 36.43 13.77
N PRO A 428 9.87 37.41 14.19
CA PRO A 428 11.13 37.74 13.52
C PRO A 428 12.17 36.63 13.45
N GLU A 429 12.07 35.60 14.30
CA GLU A 429 13.02 34.47 14.37
C GLU A 429 12.67 33.32 13.41
N THR A 430 11.55 33.43 12.68
CA THR A 430 11.13 32.43 11.70
C THR A 430 12.25 32.17 10.69
N ASP A 431 12.58 30.90 10.44
CA ASP A 431 13.46 30.52 9.32
C ASP A 431 12.76 30.86 7.99
N LEU A 432 13.20 31.97 7.39
CA LEU A 432 12.63 32.51 6.17
C LEU A 432 12.91 31.63 4.94
N LEU A 433 14.01 30.88 4.93
CA LEU A 433 14.32 29.99 3.80
C LEU A 433 13.49 28.72 3.86
N GLN A 434 13.32 28.13 5.05
CA GLN A 434 12.44 26.98 5.23
C GLN A 434 10.97 27.33 4.92
N ASN A 435 10.56 28.57 5.21
CA ASN A 435 9.20 29.06 4.97
C ASN A 435 9.05 29.85 3.65
N LEU A 436 10.02 29.76 2.73
CA LEU A 436 10.09 30.58 1.52
C LEU A 436 8.79 30.56 0.70
N ASP A 437 8.33 29.37 0.31
CA ASP A 437 7.17 29.22 -0.56
C ASP A 437 5.89 29.79 0.09
N ARG A 438 5.66 29.49 1.36
CA ARG A 438 4.52 30.05 2.13
C ARG A 438 4.62 31.57 2.23
N LEU A 439 5.77 32.11 2.62
CA LEU A 439 5.95 33.55 2.84
C LEU A 439 5.83 34.35 1.54
N MET A 440 6.38 33.84 0.43
CA MET A 440 6.28 34.49 -0.86
C MET A 440 4.84 34.51 -1.37
N GLU A 441 4.08 33.43 -1.22
CA GLU A 441 2.66 33.44 -1.57
C GLU A 441 1.82 34.34 -0.64
N SER A 442 2.14 34.39 0.67
CA SER A 442 1.53 35.35 1.61
C SER A 442 1.79 36.81 1.21
N LEU A 443 3.05 37.16 0.89
CA LEU A 443 3.43 38.48 0.40
C LEU A 443 2.72 38.84 -0.92
N ASN A 444 2.68 37.90 -1.86
CA ASN A 444 2.00 38.11 -3.13
C ASN A 444 0.48 38.23 -2.97
N LEU A 445 -0.13 37.54 -2.01
CA LEU A 445 -1.53 37.72 -1.65
C LEU A 445 -1.77 39.13 -1.08
N LEU A 446 -0.96 39.59 -0.12
CA LEU A 446 -1.10 40.93 0.44
C LEU A 446 -0.93 42.00 -0.63
N ARG A 447 0.10 41.86 -1.49
CA ARG A 447 0.33 42.74 -2.66
C ARG A 447 -0.87 42.77 -3.59
N TYR A 448 -1.47 41.61 -3.87
CA TYR A 448 -2.66 41.52 -4.70
C TYR A 448 -3.85 42.27 -4.08
N LEU A 449 -4.10 42.07 -2.78
CA LEU A 449 -5.21 42.71 -2.06
C LEU A 449 -5.13 44.24 -2.12
N VAL A 450 -3.98 44.82 -1.77
CA VAL A 450 -3.80 46.29 -1.74
C VAL A 450 -3.81 46.92 -3.13
N LEU A 451 -3.44 46.18 -4.18
CA LEU A 451 -3.51 46.67 -5.57
C LEU A 451 -4.91 46.55 -6.17
N ARG A 452 -5.65 45.50 -5.80
CA ARG A 452 -6.93 45.17 -6.45
C ARG A 452 -8.11 45.86 -5.81
N ASP A 453 -8.17 45.85 -4.48
CA ASP A 453 -9.28 46.41 -3.71
C ASP A 453 -8.97 47.85 -3.33
N LYS A 454 -9.80 48.79 -3.77
CA LYS A 454 -9.57 50.22 -3.50
C LYS A 454 -10.04 50.57 -2.09
N VAL A 455 -9.35 51.50 -1.42
CA VAL A 455 -9.71 51.99 -0.07
C VAL A 455 -11.17 52.44 0.02
N THR A 456 -11.69 53.07 -1.03
CA THR A 456 -13.07 53.57 -1.09
C THR A 456 -14.13 52.46 -1.22
N GLN A 457 -13.74 51.28 -1.69
CA GLN A 457 -14.63 50.13 -1.87
C GLN A 457 -14.49 49.15 -0.70
N ASN A 458 -13.24 48.77 -0.40
CA ASN A 458 -12.84 47.89 0.69
C ASN A 458 -13.69 46.60 0.77
N GLN A 459 -13.92 45.98 -0.39
CA GLN A 459 -14.77 44.78 -0.50
C GLN A 459 -14.19 43.59 0.25
N THR A 460 -12.86 43.47 0.26
CA THR A 460 -12.15 42.41 0.98
C THR A 460 -12.07 42.69 2.47
N GLY A 461 -12.20 43.95 2.92
CA GLY A 461 -11.97 44.35 4.31
C GLY A 461 -10.50 44.57 4.68
N VAL A 462 -9.55 44.38 3.74
CA VAL A 462 -8.11 44.48 4.00
C VAL A 462 -7.70 45.85 4.56
N TRP A 463 -8.33 46.94 4.10
CA TRP A 463 -7.99 48.29 4.54
C TRP A 463 -8.42 48.57 5.97
N THR A 464 -9.47 47.91 6.45
CA THR A 464 -9.92 48.01 7.86
C THR A 464 -8.93 47.36 8.81
N GLU A 465 -8.29 46.28 8.38
CA GLU A 465 -7.40 45.44 9.21
C GLU A 465 -5.91 45.72 8.97
N LEU A 466 -5.58 46.66 8.09
CA LEU A 466 -4.22 46.90 7.63
C LEU A 466 -3.24 47.20 8.77
N THR A 467 -3.67 47.97 9.78
CA THR A 467 -2.86 48.27 10.98
C THR A 467 -2.50 47.01 11.76
N HIS A 468 -3.44 46.08 11.92
CA HIS A 468 -3.18 44.79 12.57
C HIS A 468 -2.29 43.88 11.72
N LEU A 469 -2.44 43.91 10.38
CA LEU A 469 -1.60 43.15 9.46
C LEU A 469 -0.16 43.68 9.45
N GLU A 470 0.03 44.99 9.50
CA GLU A 470 1.35 45.62 9.62
C GLU A 470 2.08 45.13 10.88
N GLU A 471 1.39 45.14 12.02
CA GLU A 471 1.96 44.75 13.31
C GLU A 471 2.29 43.26 13.40
N ARG A 472 1.44 42.40 12.83
CA ARG A 472 1.58 40.94 12.96
C ARG A 472 2.42 40.28 11.87
N PHE A 473 2.58 40.93 10.73
CA PHE A 473 3.25 40.35 9.57
C PHE A 473 4.36 41.23 9.01
N MET A 474 4.04 42.45 8.57
CA MET A 474 4.99 43.28 7.81
C MET A 474 6.18 43.74 8.66
N ARG A 475 5.94 44.29 9.86
CA ARG A 475 7.03 44.72 10.76
C ARG A 475 7.88 43.54 11.23
N PRO A 476 7.32 42.42 11.72
CA PRO A 476 8.14 41.27 12.10
C PRO A 476 8.94 40.70 10.91
N LEU A 477 8.37 40.69 9.70
CA LEU A 477 9.08 40.23 8.50
C LEU A 477 10.24 41.15 8.14
N ARG A 478 10.09 42.47 8.25
CA ARG A 478 11.19 43.41 8.06
C ARG A 478 12.33 43.13 9.03
N VAL A 479 12.02 42.91 10.30
CA VAL A 479 13.02 42.58 11.32
C VAL A 479 13.70 41.26 11.00
N GLY A 480 12.93 40.21 10.67
CA GLY A 480 13.46 38.90 10.31
C GLY A 480 14.35 38.94 9.06
N LEU A 481 14.00 39.71 8.03
CA LEU A 481 14.82 39.92 6.83
C LEU A 481 16.14 40.61 7.17
N ASN A 482 16.10 41.67 7.97
CA ASN A 482 17.31 42.38 8.39
C ASN A 482 18.24 41.49 9.23
N MET A 483 17.67 40.74 10.19
CA MET A 483 18.43 39.81 11.02
C MET A 483 19.05 38.68 10.18
N SER A 484 18.25 38.05 9.31
CA SER A 484 18.70 36.96 8.44
C SER A 484 19.77 37.43 7.47
N ARG A 485 19.58 38.59 6.82
CA ARG A 485 20.59 39.19 5.93
C ARG A 485 21.90 39.43 6.66
N ALA A 486 21.87 40.12 7.81
CA ALA A 486 23.08 40.40 8.57
C ALA A 486 23.84 39.13 8.99
N HIS A 487 23.11 38.08 9.38
CA HIS A 487 23.69 36.78 9.70
C HIS A 487 24.38 36.14 8.49
N TYR A 488 23.68 36.06 7.36
CA TYR A 488 24.20 35.42 6.14
C TYR A 488 25.33 36.22 5.48
N GLU A 489 25.29 37.55 5.53
CA GLU A 489 26.39 38.42 5.08
C GLU A 489 27.65 38.23 5.94
N MET A 490 27.49 38.14 7.26
CA MET A 490 28.60 37.87 8.17
C MET A 490 29.20 36.48 7.90
N GLU A 491 28.37 35.47 7.71
CA GLU A 491 28.83 34.11 7.41
C GLU A 491 29.52 34.02 6.04
N LEU A 492 29.02 34.76 5.04
CA LEU A 492 29.66 34.89 3.74
C LEU A 492 31.06 35.53 3.86
N GLN A 493 31.18 36.64 4.60
CA GLN A 493 32.47 37.28 4.84
C GLN A 493 33.47 36.35 5.55
N ARG A 494 33.01 35.61 6.57
CA ARG A 494 33.83 34.60 7.27
C ARG A 494 34.31 33.50 6.33
N THR A 495 33.42 32.97 5.51
CA THR A 495 33.74 31.90 4.56
C THR A 495 34.74 32.37 3.49
N MET A 496 34.54 33.58 2.95
CA MET A 496 35.47 34.19 1.98
C MET A 496 36.84 34.54 2.61
N ALA A 497 36.88 34.99 3.87
CA ALA A 497 38.12 35.28 4.58
C ALA A 497 38.90 33.99 4.92
N GLY A 498 38.22 32.93 5.34
CA GLY A 498 38.80 31.61 5.55
C GLY A 498 39.39 31.00 4.27
N HIS A 499 38.77 31.30 3.11
CA HIS A 499 39.28 30.88 1.80
C HIS A 499 40.57 31.63 1.40
N LYS A 500 40.68 32.93 1.71
CA LYS A 500 41.91 33.72 1.46
C LYS A 500 43.11 33.30 2.32
N GLY A 501 42.88 32.62 3.45
CA GLY A 501 43.93 32.13 4.36
C GLY A 501 44.43 30.71 4.10
N LYS A 502 43.74 29.90 3.29
CA LYS A 502 44.11 28.51 2.97
C LYS A 502 44.48 28.35 1.50
N VAL A 503 45.66 28.85 1.13
CA VAL A 503 46.33 28.40 -0.09
C VAL A 503 46.99 27.04 0.22
N LYS A 504 46.45 25.97 -0.36
CA LYS A 504 46.77 24.53 -0.22
C LYS A 504 46.11 23.82 0.97
N GLY A 505 45.14 22.97 0.63
CA GLY A 505 44.57 21.96 1.51
C GLY A 505 43.06 22.02 1.50
N ASP A 506 42.46 21.15 0.69
CA ASP A 506 41.02 20.92 0.62
C ASP A 506 40.48 20.64 2.03
N SER A 507 39.86 21.66 2.64
CA SER A 507 39.47 21.62 4.05
C SER A 507 38.05 21.08 4.15
N MET A 508 37.95 19.75 4.07
CA MET A 508 36.72 18.98 4.27
C MET A 508 36.08 19.24 5.64
N LEU A 509 34.81 19.63 5.64
CA LEU A 509 33.95 19.63 6.82
C LEU A 509 32.81 18.63 6.56
N SER A 510 32.84 17.49 7.26
CA SER A 510 31.77 16.49 7.22
C SER A 510 30.83 16.71 8.41
N VAL A 511 29.53 16.87 8.14
CA VAL A 511 28.48 16.78 9.15
C VAL A 511 27.61 15.58 8.79
N ALA A 512 27.46 14.64 9.71
CA ALA A 512 26.57 13.49 9.58
C ALA A 512 25.25 13.78 10.29
N VAL A 513 24.13 13.51 9.63
CA VAL A 513 22.79 13.52 10.23
C VAL A 513 22.10 12.22 9.85
N GLY A 514 22.07 11.26 10.79
CA GLY A 514 21.34 9.98 10.70
C GLY A 514 21.71 9.10 9.50
N ASP A 515 22.66 8.17 9.68
CA ASP A 515 23.10 7.07 8.79
C ASP A 515 23.38 7.36 7.29
N GLU A 516 23.07 8.55 6.76
CA GLU A 516 23.42 9.01 5.43
C GLU A 516 24.46 10.15 5.50
N GLN A 517 25.56 10.00 4.76
CA GLN A 517 26.55 11.07 4.62
C GLN A 517 26.04 12.11 3.61
N LEU A 518 25.83 13.34 4.07
CA LEU A 518 25.54 14.49 3.20
C LEU A 518 26.67 14.66 2.16
N PRO A 519 26.36 14.98 0.89
CA PRO A 519 27.38 15.15 -0.14
C PRO A 519 28.39 16.24 0.24
N HIS A 520 29.67 15.97 -0.03
CA HIS A 520 30.79 16.84 0.31
C HIS A 520 30.62 18.24 -0.31
N MET A 521 30.37 19.25 0.52
CA MET A 521 30.19 20.63 0.07
C MET A 521 31.54 21.35 0.01
N THR A 522 31.93 21.82 -1.19
CA THR A 522 33.14 22.65 -1.37
C THR A 522 32.90 24.07 -0.84
N SER A 523 33.96 24.80 -0.46
CA SER A 523 33.83 26.20 -0.01
C SER A 523 33.19 27.12 -1.06
N GLU A 524 33.39 26.83 -2.35
CA GLU A 524 32.75 27.57 -3.45
C GLU A 524 31.24 27.31 -3.50
N SER A 525 30.81 26.05 -3.38
CA SER A 525 29.38 25.71 -3.29
C SER A 525 28.70 26.29 -2.05
N GLN A 526 29.43 26.40 -0.93
CA GLN A 526 28.92 27.06 0.29
C GLN A 526 28.72 28.57 0.07
N ILE A 527 29.69 29.24 -0.55
CA ILE A 527 29.58 30.66 -0.92
C ILE A 527 28.39 30.88 -1.86
N GLN A 528 28.21 30.02 -2.86
CA GLN A 528 27.09 30.09 -3.78
C GLN A 528 25.73 29.90 -3.08
N ALA A 529 25.64 28.97 -2.13
CA ALA A 529 24.43 28.76 -1.34
C ALA A 529 24.09 30.00 -0.48
N LEU A 530 25.09 30.62 0.16
CA LEU A 530 24.90 31.86 0.92
C LEU A 530 24.44 33.02 0.03
N HIS A 531 25.00 33.18 -1.17
CA HIS A 531 24.52 34.16 -2.14
C HIS A 531 23.08 33.89 -2.57
N SER A 532 22.71 32.63 -2.81
CA SER A 532 21.33 32.25 -3.15
C SER A 532 20.35 32.62 -2.03
N ALA A 533 20.73 32.43 -0.76
CA ALA A 533 19.92 32.84 0.37
C ALA A 533 19.74 34.37 0.44
N LEU A 534 20.83 35.14 0.26
CA LEU A 534 20.77 36.61 0.26
C LEU A 534 19.85 37.14 -0.85
N HIS A 535 19.97 36.60 -2.07
CA HIS A 535 19.07 36.95 -3.18
C HIS A 535 17.60 36.64 -2.88
N THR A 536 17.35 35.57 -2.12
CA THR A 536 16.00 35.20 -1.70
C THR A 536 15.44 36.23 -0.72
N PHE A 537 16.24 36.72 0.24
CA PHE A 537 15.84 37.78 1.15
C PHE A 537 15.58 39.11 0.43
N ASP A 538 16.44 39.47 -0.54
CA ASP A 538 16.24 40.68 -1.34
C ASP A 538 14.95 40.61 -2.17
N MET A 539 14.60 39.43 -2.69
CA MET A 539 13.34 39.21 -3.41
C MET A 539 12.12 39.43 -2.49
N MET A 540 12.14 38.84 -1.28
CA MET A 540 11.08 39.06 -0.30
C MET A 540 10.96 40.53 0.08
N GLU A 541 12.09 41.19 0.34
CA GLU A 541 12.11 42.60 0.74
C GLU A 541 11.57 43.50 -0.38
N SER A 542 11.94 43.24 -1.64
CA SER A 542 11.43 44.00 -2.78
C SER A 542 9.91 43.94 -2.87
N VAL A 543 9.30 42.78 -2.62
CA VAL A 543 7.84 42.65 -2.60
C VAL A 543 7.23 43.38 -1.41
N LEU A 544 7.84 43.27 -0.21
CA LEU A 544 7.38 43.95 0.99
C LEU A 544 7.41 45.48 0.84
N VAL A 545 8.51 46.04 0.33
CA VAL A 545 8.63 47.48 0.05
C VAL A 545 7.55 47.92 -0.94
N ARG A 546 7.30 47.13 -2.00
CA ARG A 546 6.25 47.47 -2.96
C ARG A 546 4.85 47.49 -2.33
N VAL A 547 4.57 46.61 -1.37
CA VAL A 547 3.31 46.64 -0.61
C VAL A 547 3.20 47.94 0.19
N GLU A 548 4.27 48.32 0.91
CA GLU A 548 4.30 49.55 1.71
C GLU A 548 4.11 50.82 0.86
N GLU A 549 4.75 50.89 -0.31
CA GLU A 549 4.57 51.99 -1.26
C GLU A 549 3.10 52.14 -1.68
N VAL A 550 2.44 51.04 -2.08
CA VAL A 550 1.04 51.07 -2.52
C VAL A 550 0.11 51.50 -1.40
N VAL A 551 0.38 51.05 -0.17
CA VAL A 551 -0.36 51.46 1.02
C VAL A 551 -0.21 52.97 1.25
N GLN A 552 1.00 53.51 1.12
CA GLN A 552 1.26 54.96 1.26
C GLN A 552 0.62 55.78 0.14
N GLU A 553 0.61 55.28 -1.11
CA GLU A 553 -0.03 55.94 -2.25
C GLU A 553 -1.57 55.99 -2.13
N SER A 554 -2.14 55.04 -1.38
CA SER A 554 -3.60 54.88 -1.24
C SER A 554 -4.17 55.54 0.02
N SER A 555 -3.30 55.91 0.97
CA SER A 555 -3.63 56.65 2.20
C SER A 555 -3.66 58.16 1.94
#